data_AF-A0A7V2RR93-F1
#
_entry.id   AF-A0A7V2RR93-F1
#
_cell.length_a   1.000
_cell.length_b   1.000
_cell.length_c   1.000
_cell.angle_alpha   90.00
_cell.angle_beta   90.00
_cell.angle_gamma   90.00
#
_symmetry.space_group_name_H-M   'P 1'
#
loop_
_entity.id
_entity.type
_entity.pdbx_description
1 polymer ?
#
loop_
_entity_poly.entity_id
_entity_poly.type
_entity_poly.pdbx_seq_one_letter_code
_entity_poly.pdbx_strand_id
1 'polypeptide(L)'
;MKKTITRAEMEAAIEESKKAREELRKNFRPEDLSPAARERILAQLDKYEVLAYKCKIGVWAKEIQSDNPSISFKGILMETLNKLPDTLSVAALKELVDYTGEVWNEANTMVAA
;
A
#
# COMPACT_ATOMS: atom_id res chain seq x y z
N MET A 1 13.01 20.16 -10.28
CA MET A 1 13.65 19.10 -9.47
C MET A 1 12.55 18.18 -8.94
N LYS A 2 12.59 16.87 -9.24
CA LYS A 2 11.68 15.91 -8.61
C LYS A 2 12.18 15.68 -7.18
N LYS A 3 11.34 15.92 -6.17
CA LYS A 3 11.68 15.68 -4.76
C LYS A 3 11.72 14.15 -4.56
N THR A 4 12.89 13.60 -4.27
CA THR A 4 13.04 12.18 -3.94
C THR A 4 12.61 12.01 -2.48
N ILE A 5 11.52 11.27 -2.25
CA ILE A 5 11.06 10.93 -0.89
C ILE A 5 11.97 9.83 -0.36
N THR A 6 12.52 10.00 0.83
CA THR A 6 13.33 8.98 1.50
C THR A 6 12.45 7.87 2.09
N ARG A 7 13.02 6.67 2.29
CA ARG A 7 12.34 5.55 2.94
C ARG A 7 11.71 5.95 4.30
N ALA A 8 12.46 6.70 5.11
CA ALA A 8 12.00 7.17 6.41
C ALA A 8 10.79 8.12 6.29
N GLU A 9 10.80 9.04 5.32
CA GLU A 9 9.66 9.93 5.08
C GLU A 9 8.43 9.17 4.57
N MET A 10 8.63 8.13 3.75
CA MET A 10 7.55 7.25 3.28
C MET A 10 6.97 6.42 4.45
N GLU A 11 7.83 5.80 5.26
CA GLU A 11 7.40 5.02 6.43
C GLU A 11 6.66 5.90 7.45
N ALA A 12 7.15 7.12 7.69
CA ALA A 12 6.49 8.10 8.54
C ALA A 12 5.10 8.48 8.00
N ALA A 13 4.97 8.74 6.70
CA ALA A 13 3.68 9.06 6.08
C ALA A 13 2.69 7.90 6.13
N ILE A 14 3.18 6.66 5.95
CA ILE A 14 2.34 5.45 6.09
C ILE A 14 1.87 5.28 7.53
N GLU A 15 2.76 5.50 8.50
CA GLU A 15 2.43 5.33 9.91
C GLU A 15 1.49 6.44 10.41
N GLU A 16 1.68 7.67 9.95
CA GLU A 16 0.76 8.79 10.21
C GLU A 16 -0.63 8.52 9.62
N SER A 17 -0.70 7.97 8.39
CA SER A 17 -1.96 7.55 7.76
C SER A 17 -2.68 6.46 8.58
N LYS A 18 -1.95 5.46 9.09
CA LYS A 18 -2.53 4.43 9.97
C LYS A 18 -3.08 5.03 11.27
N LYS A 19 -2.31 5.90 11.93
CA LYS A 19 -2.73 6.57 13.17
C LYS A 19 -3.99 7.40 12.93
N ALA A 20 -4.01 8.22 11.87
CA ALA A 20 -5.18 8.99 11.49
C ALA A 20 -6.40 8.09 11.24
N ARG A 21 -6.21 6.90 10.66
CA ARG A 21 -7.29 5.92 10.47
C ARG A 21 -7.77 5.31 11.79
N GLU A 22 -6.87 4.93 12.69
CA GLU A 22 -7.25 4.41 14.00
C GLU A 22 -7.99 5.47 14.82
N GLU A 23 -7.54 6.72 14.79
CA GLU A 23 -8.22 7.84 15.42
C GLU A 23 -9.59 8.09 14.81
N LEU A 24 -9.69 8.07 13.47
CA LEU A 24 -10.98 8.13 12.78
C LEU A 24 -11.89 7.00 13.24
N ARG A 25 -11.43 5.74 13.28
CA ARG A 25 -12.23 4.59 13.76
C ARG A 25 -12.64 4.68 15.23
N LYS A 26 -11.78 5.21 16.11
CA LYS A 26 -12.06 5.37 17.54
C LYS A 26 -13.08 6.48 17.80
N ASN A 27 -12.97 7.59 17.07
CA ASN A 27 -13.82 8.76 17.24
C ASN A 27 -15.08 8.74 16.35
N PHE A 28 -15.12 7.84 15.35
CA PHE A 28 -16.33 7.58 14.57
C PHE A 28 -17.25 6.62 15.30
N ARG A 29 -18.47 7.09 15.55
CA ARG A 29 -19.61 6.22 15.76
C ARG A 29 -20.32 6.07 14.41
N PRO A 30 -20.32 4.87 13.80
CA PRO A 30 -20.96 4.64 12.49
C PRO A 30 -22.47 4.98 12.47
N GLU A 31 -23.06 5.04 13.66
CA GLU A 31 -24.46 5.32 13.95
C GLU A 31 -24.83 6.82 13.92
N ASP A 32 -23.84 7.72 13.96
CA ASP A 32 -24.05 9.18 13.86
C ASP A 32 -24.07 9.69 12.40
N LEU A 33 -23.96 8.78 11.42
CA LEU A 33 -23.83 9.13 10.00
C LEU A 33 -24.93 8.55 9.14
N SER A 34 -25.24 9.27 8.06
CA SER A 34 -25.99 8.68 6.98
C SER A 34 -25.19 7.55 6.31
N PRO A 35 -25.86 6.51 5.78
CA PRO A 35 -25.20 5.42 5.06
C PRO A 35 -24.24 5.92 3.96
N ALA A 36 -24.64 6.96 3.22
CA ALA A 36 -23.82 7.55 2.16
C ALA A 36 -22.57 8.31 2.68
N ALA A 37 -22.61 8.87 3.89
CA ALA A 37 -21.43 9.48 4.51
C ALA A 37 -20.46 8.40 5.02
N ARG A 38 -21.00 7.33 5.61
CA ARG A 38 -20.21 6.17 6.05
C ARG A 38 -19.48 5.50 4.89
N GLU A 39 -20.16 5.23 3.78
CA GLU A 39 -19.55 4.62 2.59
C GLU A 39 -18.44 5.50 2.00
N ARG A 40 -18.66 6.82 1.90
CA ARG A 40 -17.63 7.75 1.38
C ARG A 40 -16.37 7.76 2.22
N ILE A 41 -16.51 7.69 3.55
CA ILE A 41 -15.38 7.71 4.46
C ILE A 41 -14.61 6.39 4.42
N LEU A 42 -15.32 5.26 4.37
CA LEU A 42 -14.68 3.95 4.17
C LEU A 42 -13.94 3.88 2.84
N ALA A 43 -14.54 4.35 1.75
CA ALA A 43 -13.88 4.40 0.44
C ALA A 43 -12.62 5.29 0.44
N GLN A 44 -12.66 6.41 1.16
CA GLN A 44 -11.50 7.29 1.28
C GLN A 44 -10.39 6.66 2.14
N LEU A 45 -10.75 5.94 3.22
CA LEU A 45 -9.80 5.19 4.04
C LEU A 45 -9.13 4.07 3.22
N ASP A 46 -9.91 3.32 2.44
CA ASP A 46 -9.39 2.29 1.54
C ASP A 46 -8.39 2.87 0.54
N LYS A 47 -8.72 4.04 -0.05
CA LYS A 47 -7.82 4.72 -0.99
C LYS A 47 -6.47 5.07 -0.35
N TYR A 48 -6.45 5.54 0.90
CA TYR A 48 -5.20 5.85 1.59
C TYR A 48 -4.38 4.60 1.91
N GLU A 49 -5.02 3.48 2.28
CA GLU A 49 -4.31 2.22 2.47
C GLU A 49 -3.72 1.68 1.17
N VAL A 50 -4.49 1.72 0.08
CA VAL A 50 -3.99 1.30 -1.24
C VAL A 50 -2.75 2.11 -1.61
N LEU A 51 -2.78 3.44 -1.46
CA LEU A 51 -1.62 4.28 -1.74
C LEU A 51 -0.42 3.92 -0.87
N ALA A 52 -0.62 3.70 0.43
CA ALA A 52 0.44 3.29 1.35
C ALA A 52 1.09 1.96 0.93
N TYR A 53 0.29 0.97 0.56
CA TYR A 53 0.79 -0.33 0.11
C TYR A 53 1.42 -0.28 -1.27
N LYS A 54 0.91 0.55 -2.21
CA LYS A 54 1.58 0.81 -3.49
C LYS A 54 2.99 1.38 -3.28
N CYS A 55 3.14 2.33 -2.37
CA CYS A 55 4.46 2.87 -2.01
C CYS A 55 5.41 1.79 -1.47
N LYS A 56 4.91 0.91 -0.56
CA LYS A 56 5.69 -0.24 -0.09
C LYS A 56 6.08 -1.18 -1.24
N ILE A 57 5.12 -1.58 -2.07
CA ILE A 57 5.38 -2.50 -3.18
C ILE A 57 6.40 -1.91 -4.17
N GLY A 58 6.29 -0.63 -4.53
CA GLY A 58 7.16 -0.01 -5.53
C GLY A 58 8.57 0.32 -5.05
N VAL A 59 8.73 0.84 -3.82
CA VAL A 59 10.02 1.30 -3.28
C VAL A 59 10.67 0.21 -2.43
N TRP A 60 9.93 -0.31 -1.45
CA TRP A 60 10.48 -1.22 -0.46
C TRP A 60 10.87 -2.57 -1.08
N ALA A 61 10.13 -3.07 -2.08
CA ALA A 61 10.49 -4.34 -2.72
C ALA A 61 11.87 -4.27 -3.41
N LYS A 62 12.20 -3.13 -4.03
CA LYS A 62 13.50 -2.92 -4.70
C LYS A 62 14.63 -2.76 -3.68
N GLU A 63 14.37 -2.07 -2.57
CA GLU A 63 15.32 -1.92 -1.47
C GLU A 63 15.58 -3.27 -0.79
N ILE A 64 14.54 -4.03 -0.42
CA ILE A 64 14.69 -5.37 0.18
C ILE A 64 15.51 -6.28 -0.73
N GLN A 65 15.26 -6.25 -2.05
CA GLN A 65 16.03 -7.06 -3.00
C GLN A 65 17.50 -6.66 -3.05
N SER A 66 17.78 -5.35 -2.99
CA SER A 66 19.13 -4.82 -3.00
C SER A 66 19.89 -5.19 -1.72
N ASP A 67 19.21 -5.16 -0.58
CA ASP A 67 19.74 -5.57 0.73
C ASP A 67 19.86 -7.11 0.86
N ASN A 68 19.03 -7.86 0.13
CA ASN A 68 18.94 -9.32 0.18
C ASN A 68 18.94 -9.94 -1.23
N PRO A 69 20.07 -9.90 -1.96
CA PRO A 69 20.13 -10.30 -3.36
C PRO A 69 19.83 -11.80 -3.60
N SER A 70 19.86 -12.63 -2.55
CA SER A 70 19.47 -14.04 -2.60
C SER A 70 17.95 -14.26 -2.64
N ILE A 71 17.14 -13.25 -2.30
CA ILE A 71 15.68 -13.34 -2.33
C ILE A 71 15.21 -12.88 -3.70
N SER A 72 14.46 -13.73 -4.40
CA SER A 72 13.86 -13.35 -5.68
C SER A 72 12.90 -12.17 -5.49
N PHE A 73 12.90 -11.22 -6.43
CA PHE A 73 11.96 -10.09 -6.43
C PHE A 73 10.49 -10.56 -6.32
N LYS A 74 10.16 -11.68 -6.99
CA LYS A 74 8.83 -12.31 -6.91
C LYS A 74 8.48 -12.70 -5.48
N GLY A 75 9.43 -13.29 -4.75
CA GLY A 75 9.25 -13.68 -3.36
C GLY A 75 8.93 -12.49 -2.47
N ILE A 76 9.63 -11.36 -2.66
CA ILE A 76 9.42 -10.12 -1.89
C ILE A 76 8.02 -9.53 -2.17
N LEU A 77 7.61 -9.51 -3.43
CA LEU A 77 6.26 -9.05 -3.80
C LEU A 77 5.17 -9.92 -3.17
N MET A 78 5.32 -11.25 -3.24
CA MET A 78 4.37 -12.19 -2.63
C MET A 78 4.30 -12.05 -1.10
N GLU A 79 5.44 -11.88 -0.44
CA GLU A 79 5.48 -11.63 1.01
C GLU A 79 4.76 -10.33 1.38
N THR A 80 4.90 -9.29 0.55
CA THR A 80 4.20 -8.01 0.73
C THR A 80 2.68 -8.17 0.62
N LEU A 81 2.21 -8.92 -0.38
CA LEU A 81 0.79 -9.24 -0.56
C LEU A 81 0.22 -10.06 0.61
N ASN A 82 1.00 -10.99 1.15
CA ASN A 82 0.58 -11.80 2.31
C ASN A 82 0.48 -11.00 3.62
N LYS A 83 1.05 -9.79 3.68
CA LYS A 83 0.99 -8.87 4.83
C LYS A 83 -0.07 -7.78 4.65
N LEU A 84 -0.93 -7.89 3.63
CA LEU A 84 -2.06 -6.99 3.48
C LEU A 84 -3.08 -7.21 4.61
N PRO A 85 -3.74 -6.14 5.11
CA PRO A 85 -4.74 -6.28 6.14
C PRO A 85 -6.02 -6.90 5.54
N ASP A 86 -6.64 -7.79 6.31
CA ASP A 86 -7.94 -8.40 6.01
C ASP A 86 -9.09 -7.39 6.03
N THR A 87 -8.86 -6.20 6.60
CA THR A 87 -9.84 -5.11 6.63
C THR A 87 -10.02 -4.37 5.30
N LEU A 88 -9.20 -4.66 4.29
CA LEU A 88 -9.32 -4.04 2.97
C LEU A 88 -10.57 -4.53 2.22
N SER A 89 -11.23 -3.63 1.50
CA SER A 89 -12.27 -4.04 0.55
C SER A 89 -11.70 -4.88 -0.59
N VAL A 90 -12.56 -5.68 -1.21
CA VAL A 90 -12.22 -6.48 -2.40
C VAL A 90 -11.67 -5.61 -3.53
N ALA A 91 -12.20 -4.39 -3.70
CA ALA A 91 -11.72 -3.45 -4.70
C ALA A 91 -10.27 -3.01 -4.42
N ALA A 92 -9.97 -2.66 -3.17
CA ALA A 92 -8.62 -2.30 -2.74
C ALA A 92 -7.62 -3.46 -2.90
N LEU A 93 -8.02 -4.68 -2.54
CA LEU A 93 -7.21 -5.88 -2.75
C LEU A 93 -6.89 -6.10 -4.23
N LYS A 94 -7.90 -6.02 -5.10
CA LYS A 94 -7.72 -6.17 -6.54
C LYS A 94 -6.74 -5.13 -7.08
N GLU A 95 -6.90 -3.86 -6.71
CA GLU A 95 -6.01 -2.80 -7.16
C GLU A 95 -4.54 -3.02 -6.74
N LEU A 96 -4.31 -3.54 -5.53
CA LEU A 96 -2.97 -3.85 -5.04
C LEU A 96 -2.35 -5.06 -5.75
N VAL A 97 -3.14 -6.08 -6.06
CA VAL A 97 -2.69 -7.24 -6.84
C VAL A 97 -2.33 -6.82 -8.27
N ASP A 98 -3.20 -6.05 -8.93
CA ASP A 98 -2.97 -5.55 -10.29
C ASP A 98 -1.67 -4.71 -10.34
N TYR A 99 -1.51 -3.77 -9.39
CA TYR A 99 -0.29 -2.96 -9.28
C TYR A 99 0.98 -3.79 -9.00
N THR A 100 0.87 -4.84 -8.19
CA THR A 100 2.01 -5.76 -7.96
C THR A 100 2.43 -6.45 -9.26
N GLY A 101 1.46 -6.82 -10.11
CA GLY A 101 1.71 -7.35 -11.45
C GLY A 101 2.42 -6.34 -12.35
N GLU A 102 2.02 -5.07 -12.33
CA GLU A 102 2.69 -3.98 -13.07
C GLU A 102 4.15 -3.84 -12.65
N VAL A 103 4.42 -3.75 -11.34
CA VAL A 103 5.78 -3.63 -10.79
C VAL A 103 6.65 -4.84 -11.14
N TRP A 104 6.09 -6.05 -11.09
CA TRP A 104 6.77 -7.27 -11.54
C TRP A 104 7.12 -7.21 -13.02
N ASN A 105 6.18 -6.80 -13.87
CA ASN A 105 6.40 -6.70 -15.31
C ASN A 105 7.47 -5.65 -15.64
N GLU A 106 7.40 -4.46 -15.04
CA GLU A 106 8.43 -3.42 -15.23
C GLU A 106 9.83 -3.92 -14.89
N ALA A 107 9.98 -4.61 -13.75
CA ALA A 107 11.26 -5.15 -13.31
C ALA A 107 11.82 -6.21 -14.27
N ASN A 108 10.97 -7.03 -14.90
CA ASN A 108 11.41 -8.06 -15.84
C ASN A 108 11.58 -7.55 -17.27
N THR A 109 10.83 -6.52 -17.67
CA THR A 109 10.92 -5.96 -19.03
C THR A 109 12.23 -5.17 -19.21
N MET A 110 12.76 -4.54 -18.15
CA MET A 110 14.08 -3.91 -18.16
C MET A 110 15.26 -4.90 -18.21
N VAL A 111 15.03 -6.19 -17.99
CA VAL A 111 16.08 -7.23 -18.07
C VAL A 111 16.20 -7.78 -19.51
N ALA A 112 15.22 -7.49 -20.38
CA ALA A 112 15.16 -7.97 -21.75
C ALA A 112 15.62 -6.93 -22.81
N ALA A 113 16.06 -5.74 -22.40
CA ALA A 113 16.54 -4.65 -23.26
C ALA A 113 17.98 -4.30 -22.93
#